data_AF-A0AAW9QZ42-F1
#
_entry.id   AF-A0AAW9QZ42-F1
#
_cell.length_a   1.000
_cell.length_b   1.000
_cell.length_c   1.000
_cell.angle_alpha   90.00
_cell.angle_beta   90.00
_cell.angle_gamma   90.00
#
_symmetry.space_group_name_H-M   'P 1'
#
loop_
_entity.id
_entity.type
_entity.pdbx_description
1 polymer ?
#
loop_
_entity_poly.entity_id
_entity_poly.type
_entity_poly.pdbx_seq_one_letter_code
_entity_poly.pdbx_strand_id
1 'polypeptide(L)'
;MSKIPDCDRCLLFSQQLYYVCAVHPEGVEGDECPDFRPDPEIDEEEEEKPWSPAGHFWYGDNLLPDRLWRPSKEEQEKIIETHPLFTGLCPNCSHVFSTNPPTGAPWHCPACDWREDSPIYNRTE
;
A
#
# COMPACT_ATOMS: atom_id res chain seq x y z
N MET A 1 -17.78 13.21 -4.27
CA MET A 1 -17.07 12.14 -4.99
C MET A 1 -17.78 10.84 -4.73
N SER A 2 -18.85 10.60 -5.49
CA SER A 2 -19.69 9.44 -5.30
C SER A 2 -19.18 8.33 -6.22
N LYS A 3 -18.44 7.41 -5.63
CA LYS A 3 -18.02 6.19 -6.31
C LYS A 3 -19.17 5.19 -6.25
N ILE A 4 -19.66 4.75 -7.40
CA ILE A 4 -20.62 3.65 -7.49
C ILE A 4 -19.87 2.31 -7.53
N PRO A 5 -20.50 1.17 -7.19
CA PRO A 5 -19.84 -0.15 -7.19
C PRO A 5 -19.17 -0.50 -8.52
N ASP A 6 -19.79 -0.11 -9.63
CA ASP A 6 -19.29 -0.37 -10.98
C ASP A 6 -18.00 0.39 -11.31
N CYS A 7 -17.68 1.47 -10.58
CA CYS A 7 -16.44 2.22 -10.82
C CYS A 7 -15.20 1.35 -10.61
N ASP A 8 -15.19 0.42 -9.65
CA ASP A 8 -14.02 -0.44 -9.42
C ASP A 8 -13.71 -1.39 -10.57
N ARG A 9 -14.72 -1.68 -11.39
CA ARG A 9 -14.63 -2.63 -12.49
C ARG A 9 -14.58 -1.95 -13.86
N CYS A 10 -14.47 -0.62 -13.86
CA CYS A 10 -14.55 0.18 -15.06
C CYS A 10 -13.15 0.55 -15.58
N LEU A 11 -12.90 0.32 -16.87
CA LEU A 11 -11.68 0.70 -17.59
C LEU A 11 -11.29 2.19 -17.41
N LEU A 12 -12.28 3.05 -17.14
CA LEU A 12 -12.09 4.49 -17.04
C LEU A 12 -11.79 4.95 -15.60
N PHE A 13 -11.77 4.04 -14.64
CA PHE A 13 -11.46 4.34 -13.24
C PHE A 13 -10.02 4.83 -13.09
N SER A 14 -9.86 5.99 -12.45
CA SER A 14 -8.56 6.68 -12.48
C SER A 14 -7.57 6.17 -11.43
N GLN A 15 -8.05 5.39 -10.44
CA GLN A 15 -7.27 4.90 -9.30
C GLN A 15 -6.52 6.00 -8.52
N GLN A 16 -6.93 7.27 -8.67
CA GLN A 16 -6.29 8.43 -8.06
C GLN A 16 -7.12 8.91 -6.86
N LEU A 17 -6.45 9.49 -5.85
CA LEU A 17 -7.10 9.97 -4.65
C LEU A 17 -7.93 11.25 -4.88
N TYR A 18 -7.64 11.99 -5.95
CA TYR A 18 -8.18 13.33 -6.19
C TYR A 18 -9.34 13.36 -7.19
N TYR A 19 -9.61 12.27 -7.90
CA TYR A 19 -10.73 12.18 -8.85
C TYR A 19 -11.15 10.72 -9.02
N VAL A 20 -12.43 10.49 -9.29
CA VAL A 20 -13.02 9.14 -9.36
C VAL A 20 -12.63 8.45 -10.67
N CYS A 21 -12.99 9.02 -11.82
CA CYS A 21 -12.67 8.45 -13.13
C CYS A 21 -12.25 9.53 -14.13
N ALA A 22 -11.63 9.14 -15.25
CA ALA A 22 -11.11 10.08 -16.25
C ALA A 22 -12.20 10.90 -16.97
N VAL A 23 -13.43 10.38 -17.00
CA VAL A 23 -14.57 11.00 -17.67
C VAL A 23 -15.44 11.81 -16.70
N HIS A 24 -15.63 11.29 -15.48
CA HIS A 24 -16.38 11.92 -14.39
C HIS A 24 -15.47 12.09 -13.17
N PRO A 25 -14.64 13.16 -13.12
CA PRO A 25 -13.69 13.38 -12.03
C PRO A 25 -14.35 13.44 -10.65
N GLU A 26 -15.59 13.94 -10.57
CA GLU A 26 -16.35 14.06 -9.31
C GLU A 26 -17.26 12.85 -9.02
N GLY A 27 -17.30 11.87 -9.93
CA GLY A 27 -18.27 10.78 -9.93
C GLY A 27 -19.57 11.14 -10.67
N VAL A 28 -20.47 10.17 -10.79
CA VAL A 28 -21.78 10.34 -11.43
C VAL A 28 -22.87 10.54 -10.37
N GLU A 29 -23.93 11.25 -10.74
CA GLU A 29 -25.13 11.38 -9.90
C GLU A 29 -26.09 10.23 -10.22
N GLY A 30 -26.17 9.24 -9.33
CA GLY A 30 -27.04 8.06 -9.47
C GLY A 30 -26.33 6.76 -9.13
N ASP A 31 -27.02 5.65 -9.36
CA ASP A 31 -26.52 4.30 -9.06
C ASP A 31 -25.86 3.62 -10.28
N GLU A 32 -26.02 4.19 -11.48
CA GLU A 32 -25.52 3.65 -12.74
C GLU A 32 -24.70 4.71 -13.51
N CYS A 33 -23.62 4.28 -14.17
CA CYS A 33 -22.76 5.17 -14.95
C CYS A 33 -23.05 5.01 -16.47
N PRO A 34 -23.38 6.10 -17.19
CA PRO A 34 -23.64 6.04 -18.64
C PRO A 34 -22.39 5.71 -19.46
N ASP A 35 -21.20 5.95 -18.91
CA ASP A 35 -19.91 5.68 -19.55
C ASP A 35 -19.23 4.43 -19.00
N PHE A 36 -19.97 3.55 -18.31
CA PHE A 36 -19.39 2.31 -17.79
C PHE A 36 -18.82 1.45 -18.92
N ARG A 37 -17.57 1.05 -18.77
CA ARG A 37 -16.88 0.13 -19.67
C ARG A 37 -16.18 -0.91 -18.81
N PRO A 38 -16.57 -2.20 -18.87
CA PRO A 38 -15.87 -3.22 -18.11
C PRO A 38 -14.40 -3.22 -18.50
N ASP A 39 -13.52 -3.26 -17.50
CA ASP A 39 -12.08 -3.38 -17.71
C ASP A 39 -11.77 -4.80 -18.21
N PRO A 40 -11.23 -4.97 -19.44
CA PRO A 40 -10.89 -6.28 -19.98
C PRO A 40 -9.70 -6.94 -19.27
N GLU A 41 -8.94 -6.20 -18.44
CA GLU A 41 -7.89 -6.79 -17.59
C GLU A 41 -8.45 -7.33 -16.26
N ILE A 42 -9.68 -6.96 -15.91
CA ILE A 42 -10.43 -7.56 -14.80
C ILE A 42 -11.16 -8.79 -15.37
N ASP A 43 -10.38 -9.77 -15.81
CA ASP A 43 -10.91 -11.09 -16.11
C ASP A 43 -11.37 -11.76 -14.81
N GLU A 44 -12.38 -12.61 -14.93
CA GLU A 44 -12.95 -13.46 -13.86
C GLU A 44 -11.90 -14.38 -13.19
N GLU A 45 -10.65 -14.39 -13.69
CA GLU A 45 -9.47 -15.03 -13.11
C GLU A 45 -8.96 -14.37 -11.80
N GLU A 46 -9.50 -13.23 -11.35
CA GLU A 46 -9.22 -12.74 -9.98
C GLU A 46 -9.65 -13.74 -8.88
N GLU A 47 -10.56 -14.67 -9.18
CA GLU A 47 -10.89 -15.80 -8.27
C GLU A 47 -9.81 -16.89 -8.26
N GLU A 48 -8.99 -17.01 -9.31
CA GLU A 48 -7.87 -17.94 -9.41
C GLU A 48 -6.51 -17.23 -9.32
N LYS A 49 -6.34 -16.32 -8.35
CA LYS A 49 -4.97 -15.83 -8.04
C LYS A 49 -4.07 -17.04 -7.78
N PRO A 50 -3.06 -17.32 -8.64
CA PRO A 50 -2.17 -18.44 -8.43
C PRO A 50 -1.52 -18.26 -7.07
N TRP A 51 -1.51 -19.34 -6.28
CA TRP A 51 -0.96 -19.33 -4.93
C TRP A 51 0.42 -18.66 -4.94
N SER A 52 0.61 -17.71 -4.04
CA SER A 52 1.88 -17.00 -3.84
C SER A 52 2.36 -17.15 -2.40
N PRO A 53 3.68 -17.23 -2.17
CA PRO A 53 4.25 -17.12 -0.84
C PRO A 53 3.91 -15.77 -0.19
N ALA A 54 3.80 -15.74 1.14
CA ALA A 54 3.54 -14.50 1.88
C ALA A 54 4.57 -13.41 1.51
N GLY A 55 4.09 -12.21 1.18
CA GLY A 55 4.92 -11.07 0.79
C GLY A 55 5.41 -11.10 -0.66
N HIS A 56 4.79 -11.88 -1.55
CA HIS A 56 5.10 -11.90 -2.99
C HIS A 56 3.82 -11.89 -3.83
N PHE A 57 3.91 -11.38 -5.06
CA PHE A 57 2.83 -11.46 -6.05
C PHE A 57 3.40 -11.80 -7.44
N TRP A 58 2.57 -12.40 -8.29
CA TRP A 58 2.95 -12.73 -9.66
C TRP A 58 2.72 -11.54 -10.60
N TYR A 59 3.68 -11.27 -11.48
CA TYR A 59 3.55 -10.34 -12.61
C TYR A 59 4.04 -11.03 -13.89
N GLY A 60 3.09 -11.49 -14.70
CA GLY A 60 3.37 -12.49 -15.74
C GLY A 60 3.99 -13.74 -15.12
N ASP A 61 5.09 -14.23 -15.69
CA ASP A 61 5.83 -15.39 -15.19
C ASP A 61 6.82 -15.07 -14.06
N ASN A 62 6.86 -13.82 -13.57
CA ASN A 62 7.83 -13.39 -12.57
C ASN A 62 7.17 -13.21 -11.20
N LEU A 63 7.74 -13.86 -10.19
CA LEU A 63 7.37 -13.62 -8.79
C LEU A 63 8.10 -12.38 -8.29
N LEU A 64 7.35 -11.32 -8.01
CA LEU A 64 7.88 -10.08 -7.46
C LEU A 64 7.65 -10.05 -5.94
N PRO A 65 8.64 -9.60 -5.14
CA PRO A 65 8.38 -9.27 -3.75
C PRO A 65 7.33 -8.16 -3.71
N ASP A 66 6.41 -8.26 -2.76
CA ASP A 66 5.31 -7.33 -2.59
C ASP A 66 5.85 -5.94 -2.22
N ARG A 67 6.14 -5.16 -3.27
CA ARG A 67 6.53 -3.75 -3.17
C ARG A 67 5.38 -2.89 -2.68
N LEU A 68 4.16 -3.41 -2.74
CA LEU A 68 2.96 -2.78 -2.23
C LEU A 68 2.57 -3.49 -0.94
N TRP A 69 3.52 -3.70 -0.01
CA TRP A 69 3.19 -4.10 1.35
C TRP A 69 2.00 -3.25 1.79
N ARG A 70 0.83 -3.89 1.81
CA ARG A 70 -0.47 -3.29 2.06
C ARG A 70 -0.84 -3.73 3.45
N PRO A 71 -0.26 -3.09 4.49
CA PRO A 71 -0.63 -3.40 5.85
C PRO A 71 -2.14 -3.24 5.96
N SER A 72 -2.77 -4.20 6.63
CA SER A 72 -4.15 -4.08 7.08
C SER A 72 -4.32 -2.81 7.91
N LYS A 73 -5.57 -2.36 8.09
CA LYS A 73 -5.84 -1.15 8.88
C LYS A 73 -5.24 -1.21 10.30
N GLU A 74 -5.32 -2.36 10.95
CA GLU A 74 -4.75 -2.58 12.29
C GLU A 74 -3.22 -2.51 12.28
N GLU A 75 -2.57 -3.06 11.25
CA GLU A 75 -1.12 -2.96 11.09
C GLU A 75 -0.69 -1.52 10.80
N GLN A 76 -1.46 -0.76 10.00
CA GLN A 76 -1.22 0.65 9.75
C GLN A 76 -1.28 1.47 11.05
N GLU A 77 -2.32 1.27 11.85
CA GLU A 77 -2.47 1.91 13.16
C GLU A 77 -1.28 1.57 14.06
N LYS A 78 -0.88 0.30 14.13
CA LYS A 78 0.28 -0.13 14.90
C LYS A 78 1.57 0.56 14.44
N ILE A 79 1.80 0.72 13.14
CA ILE A 79 2.98 1.42 12.62
C ILE A 79 2.97 2.89 13.06
N ILE A 80 1.82 3.57 12.92
CA ILE A 80 1.68 4.97 13.31
C ILE A 80 1.96 5.15 14.81
N GLU A 81 1.52 4.21 15.63
CA GLU A 81 1.66 4.28 17.09
C GLU A 81 3.01 3.81 17.63
N THR A 82 3.79 3.05 16.85
CA THR A 82 5.03 2.41 17.36
C THR A 82 6.29 2.81 16.60
N HIS A 83 6.19 3.25 15.34
CA HIS A 83 7.36 3.48 14.52
C HIS A 83 8.05 4.82 14.86
N PRO A 84 9.39 4.84 15.04
CA PRO A 84 10.14 6.06 15.39
C PRO A 84 9.94 7.24 14.46
N LEU A 85 9.64 6.99 13.18
CA LEU A 85 9.32 8.04 12.20
C LEU A 85 8.11 8.90 12.63
N PHE A 86 7.13 8.30 13.30
CA PHE A 86 5.91 8.97 13.74
C PHE A 86 5.98 9.37 15.21
N THR A 87 6.51 8.50 16.06
CA THR A 87 6.51 8.71 17.51
C THR A 87 7.75 9.44 18.02
N GLY A 88 8.87 9.41 17.27
CA GLY A 88 10.19 9.84 17.75
C GLY A 88 10.77 8.93 18.84
N LEU A 89 10.14 7.79 19.14
CA LEU A 89 10.51 6.88 20.22
C LEU A 89 10.86 5.50 19.68
N CYS A 90 11.81 4.82 20.32
CA CYS A 90 12.08 3.42 20.04
C CYS A 90 10.94 2.53 20.57
N PRO A 91 10.36 1.63 19.75
CA PRO A 91 9.26 0.77 20.17
C PRO A 91 9.63 -0.22 21.29
N ASN A 92 10.91 -0.55 21.46
CA ASN A 92 11.35 -1.55 22.43
C ASN A 92 11.74 -0.94 23.79
N CYS A 93 12.48 0.18 23.78
CA CYS A 93 13.01 0.78 25.02
C CYS A 93 12.56 2.22 25.27
N SER A 94 11.68 2.78 24.42
CA SER A 94 11.21 4.17 24.49
C SER A 94 12.32 5.22 24.45
N HIS A 95 13.47 4.89 23.86
CA HIS A 95 14.55 5.85 23.64
C HIS A 95 14.10 6.95 22.68
N VAL A 96 14.35 8.22 23.04
CA VAL A 96 13.99 9.39 22.24
C VAL A 96 15.05 9.61 21.16
N PHE A 97 14.65 9.53 19.89
CA PHE A 97 15.53 9.88 18.77
C PHE A 97 15.67 11.40 18.66
N SER A 98 16.91 11.88 18.73
CA SER A 98 17.19 13.32 18.60
C SER A 98 17.17 13.81 17.15
N THR A 99 17.38 12.91 16.20
CA THR A 99 17.44 13.18 14.76
C THR A 99 16.93 11.99 13.97
N ASN A 100 16.30 12.26 12.83
CA ASN A 100 15.94 11.22 11.86
C ASN A 100 17.19 10.68 11.16
N PRO A 101 17.21 9.39 10.79
CA PRO A 101 18.28 8.83 9.99
C PRO A 101 18.33 9.47 8.59
N PRO A 102 19.50 9.43 7.92
CA PRO A 102 19.63 9.83 6.52
C PRO A 102 18.63 9.11 5.62
N THR A 103 18.19 9.76 4.54
CA THR A 103 17.33 9.13 3.53
C THR A 103 17.95 7.83 3.02
N GLY A 104 17.25 6.71 3.17
CA GLY A 104 17.75 5.40 2.75
C GLY A 104 18.46 4.59 3.84
N ALA A 105 18.71 5.16 5.03
CA ALA A 105 19.31 4.42 6.14
C ALA A 105 18.23 3.80 7.05
N PRO A 106 18.42 2.53 7.49
CA PRO A 106 17.49 1.89 8.40
C PRO A 106 17.53 2.55 9.78
N TRP A 107 16.40 2.52 10.50
CA TRP A 107 16.38 3.00 11.88
C TRP A 107 17.14 2.04 12.80
N HIS A 108 18.06 2.58 13.59
CA HIS A 108 18.85 1.84 14.57
C HIS A 108 18.76 2.53 15.94
N CYS A 109 18.24 1.83 16.94
CA CYS A 109 18.22 2.33 18.30
C CYS A 109 19.58 2.14 18.99
N PRO A 110 20.26 3.21 19.44
CA PRO A 110 21.55 3.09 20.11
C PRO A 110 21.46 2.53 21.55
N ALA A 111 20.26 2.47 22.13
CA ALA A 111 20.08 2.05 23.53
C ALA A 111 19.75 0.57 23.70
N CYS A 112 19.12 -0.06 22.70
CA CYS A 112 18.66 -1.45 22.80
C CYS A 112 18.88 -2.27 21.51
N ASP A 113 19.70 -1.76 20.58
CA ASP A 113 20.03 -2.38 19.29
C ASP A 113 18.82 -2.79 18.43
N TRP A 114 17.66 -2.18 18.66
CA TRP A 114 16.47 -2.39 17.82
C TRP A 114 16.74 -1.86 16.40
N ARG A 115 16.39 -2.66 15.40
CA ARG A 115 16.55 -2.35 13.98
C ARG A 115 15.20 -2.42 13.29
N GLU A 116 14.93 -1.45 12.43
CA GLU A 116 13.79 -1.55 11.52
C GLU A 116 14.06 -2.64 10.48
N ASP A 117 13.22 -3.66 10.47
CA ASP A 117 13.30 -4.78 9.55
C ASP A 117 12.43 -4.54 8.31
N SER A 118 12.57 -3.35 7.71
CA SER A 118 11.81 -2.99 6.51
C SER A 118 12.50 -3.58 5.28
N PRO A 119 11.77 -4.34 4.44
CA PRO A 119 12.32 -4.94 3.23
C PRO A 119 12.78 -3.89 2.19
N ILE A 120 12.44 -2.61 2.38
CA ILE A 120 12.89 -1.50 1.54
C ILE A 120 14.39 -1.22 1.77
N TYR A 121 14.88 -1.38 3.01
CA TYR A 121 16.27 -1.05 3.38
C TYR A 121 17.21 -2.27 3.41
N ASN A 122 16.67 -3.50 3.45
CA ASN A 122 17.43 -4.74 3.41
C ASN A 122 17.93 -5.13 2.00
N ARG A 123 18.09 -4.17 1.08
CA ARG A 123 18.68 -4.38 -0.27
C ARG A 123 20.16 -4.04 -0.30
N THR A 124 20.94 -4.82 0.45
CA THR A 124 22.35 -5.08 0.14
C THR A 124 22.62 -6.54 0.49
N GLU A 125 22.37 -7.41 -0.48
CA GLU A 125 23.18 -8.59 -0.86
C GLU A 125 22.54 -9.31 -2.05
#